data_AF-A0A1F6GPW2-F1
#
_entry.id   AF-A0A1F6GPW2-F1
#
_cell.length_a   1.000
_cell.length_b   1.000
_cell.length_c   1.000
_cell.angle_alpha   90.00
_cell.angle_beta   90.00
_cell.angle_gamma   90.00
#
_symmetry.space_group_name_H-M   'P 1'
#
loop_
_entity.id
_entity.type
_entity.pdbx_description
1 polymer ?
#
loop_
_entity_poly.entity_id
_entity_poly.type
_entity_poly.pdbx_seq_one_letter_code
_entity_poly.pdbx_strand_id
1 'polypeptide(L)' 'MLDYKLLIPAAIMLGLAPFVPEPHLVEKLRMLVNGDLRKPIDIFDLFFHSWPLGLLGYKLVKDYLL' A
#
# COMPACT_ATOMS: atom_id res chain seq x y z
N MET A 1 8.48 -2.70 15.88
CA MET A 1 7.49 -2.31 14.85
C MET A 1 6.95 -0.94 15.19
N LEU A 2 6.54 -0.16 14.18
CA LEU A 2 5.88 1.12 14.39
C LEU A 2 4.60 0.95 15.23
N ASP A 3 4.27 1.94 16.05
CA ASP A 3 3.02 1.98 16.82
C ASP A 3 1.81 2.02 15.86
N TYR A 4 0.72 1.34 16.20
CA TYR A 4 -0.55 1.44 15.47
C TYR A 4 -1.03 2.89 15.31
N LYS A 5 -0.77 3.77 16.29
CA LYS A 5 -1.07 5.20 16.24
C LYS A 5 -0.39 5.92 15.08
N LEU A 6 0.78 5.44 14.63
CA LEU A 6 1.46 5.97 13.46
C LEU A 6 1.12 5.17 12.19
N LEU A 7 1.06 3.85 12.32
CA LEU A 7 0.93 2.94 11.20
C LEU A 7 -0.45 2.97 10.56
N ILE A 8 -1.52 3.11 11.35
CA ILE A 8 -2.89 3.19 10.83
C ILE A 8 -3.07 4.47 10.00
N PRO A 9 -2.74 5.69 10.49
CA PRO A 9 -2.81 6.88 9.66
C PRO A 9 -1.93 6.80 8.42
N ALA A 10 -0.70 6.28 8.54
CA ALA A 10 0.18 6.12 7.38
C ALA A 10 -0.40 5.17 6.32
N ALA A 11 -1.00 4.05 6.73
CA ALA A 11 -1.64 3.10 5.84
C ALA A 11 -2.87 3.66 5.13
N ILE A 12 -3.70 4.44 5.84
CA ILE A 12 -4.87 5.09 5.24
C ILE A 12 -4.40 6.22 4.30
N MET A 13 -3.52 7.11 4.76
CA MET A 13 -3.09 8.27 3.99
C MET A 13 -2.31 7.86 2.74
N LEU A 14 -1.30 7.01 2.90
CA LEU A 14 -0.44 6.63 1.78
C LEU A 14 -1.06 5.53 0.92
N GLY A 15 -1.78 4.57 1.51
CA GLY A 15 -2.42 3.50 0.73
C GLY A 15 -3.58 3.97 -0.14
N LEU A 16 -4.25 5.06 0.26
CA LEU A 16 -5.38 5.63 -0.48
C LEU A 16 -5.01 6.91 -1.25
N ALA A 17 -3.76 7.38 -1.21
CA ALA A 17 -3.35 8.54 -1.97
C ALA A 17 -3.24 8.24 -3.48
N PRO A 18 -3.58 9.22 -4.34
CA PRO A 18 -4.49 10.33 -4.05
C PRO A 18 -5.92 9.81 -3.83
N PHE A 19 -6.67 10.43 -2.90
CA PHE A 19 -8.03 9.96 -2.59
C PHE A 19 -9.03 10.12 -3.75
N VAL A 20 -8.74 11.03 -4.67
CA VAL A 20 -9.54 11.36 -5.86
C VAL A 20 -8.57 11.70 -7.00
N PRO A 21 -8.86 11.34 -8.27
CA PRO A 21 -10.01 10.55 -8.73
C PRO A 21 -9.91 9.06 -8.41
N GLU A 22 -8.70 8.51 -8.32
CA GLU A 22 -8.45 7.10 -8.01
C GLU A 22 -7.12 6.95 -7.25
N PRO A 23 -7.06 6.14 -6.17
CA PRO A 23 -5.81 5.84 -5.48
C PRO A 23 -4.80 5.17 -6.40
N HIS A 24 -3.54 5.60 -6.32
CA HIS A 24 -2.46 5.03 -7.12
C HIS A 24 -2.34 3.52 -6.90
N LEU A 25 -2.54 3.05 -5.66
CA LEU A 25 -2.50 1.61 -5.37
C LEU A 25 -3.51 0.81 -6.21
N VAL A 26 -4.72 1.33 -6.41
CA VAL A 26 -5.76 0.67 -7.20
C VAL A 26 -5.41 0.70 -8.68
N GLU A 27 -4.96 1.86 -9.19
CA GLU A 27 -4.50 2.01 -10.58
C GLU A 27 -3.37 1.03 -10.89
N LYS A 28 -2.32 0.98 -10.04
CA LYS A 28 -1.15 0.14 -10.27
C LYS A 28 -1.45 -1.35 -10.11
N LEU A 29 -2.33 -1.74 -9.19
CA LEU A 29 -2.81 -3.13 -9.11
C LEU A 29 -3.56 -3.54 -10.37
N ARG A 30 -4.38 -2.66 -10.95
CA ARG A 30 -5.05 -2.93 -12.24
C ARG A 30 -4.04 -3.08 -13.37
N MET A 31 -3.05 -2.19 -13.45
CA MET A 31 -1.96 -2.30 -14.43
C MET A 31 -1.19 -3.63 -14.26
N LEU A 32 -0.95 -4.07 -13.03
CA LEU A 32 -0.28 -5.33 -12.74
C LEU A 32 -1.08 -6.53 -13.26
N VAL A 33 -2.38 -6.59 -12.94
CA VAL A 33 -3.28 -7.66 -13.39
C VAL A 33 -3.40 -7.71 -14.91
N ASN A 34 -3.38 -6.55 -15.57
CA ASN A 34 -3.47 -6.45 -17.04
C ASN A 34 -2.13 -6.69 -17.77
N GLY A 35 -1.00 -6.78 -17.06
CA GLY A 35 0.32 -6.93 -17.67
C GLY A 35 0.93 -5.63 -18.24
N ASP A 36 0.38 -4.48 -17.83
CA ASP A 36 0.75 -3.14 -18.27
C ASP A 36 1.72 -2.43 -17.30
N LEU A 37 1.96 -2.99 -16.10
CA LEU A 37 2.89 -2.44 -15.09
C LEU A 37 4.37 -2.65 -15.49
N ARG A 38 4.84 -1.85 -16.46
CA ARG A 38 6.18 -2.03 -17.06
C ARG A 38 7.17 -0.92 -16.76
N LYS A 39 6.69 0.29 -16.43
CA LYS A 39 7.59 1.41 -16.19
C LYS A 39 8.14 1.30 -14.76
N PRO A 40 9.45 1.55 -14.54
CA PRO A 40 10.04 1.51 -13.20
C PRO A 40 9.32 2.42 -12.20
N ILE A 41 8.84 3.58 -12.64
CA ILE A 41 8.10 4.51 -11.79
C ILE A 41 6.77 3.93 -11.30
N ASP A 42 6.04 3.20 -12.15
CA ASP A 42 4.76 2.58 -11.76
C ASP A 42 4.99 1.42 -10.77
N ILE A 43 6.08 0.68 -10.95
CA ILE A 43 6.49 -0.39 -10.03
C ILE A 43 6.88 0.21 -8.68
N PHE A 44 7.70 1.27 -8.67
CA PHE A 44 8.04 2.00 -7.46
C PHE A 44 6.79 2.52 -6.75
N ASP A 45 5.87 3.12 -7.51
CA ASP A 45 4.64 3.71 -6.99
C ASP A 45 3.75 2.65 -6.31
N LEU A 46 3.64 1.46 -6.90
CA LEU A 46 2.97 0.31 -6.28
C LEU A 46 3.60 -0.08 -4.93
N PHE A 47 4.94 -0.19 -4.87
CA PHE A 47 5.63 -0.52 -3.61
C PHE A 47 5.49 0.60 -2.57
N PHE A 48 5.58 1.85 -3.01
CA PHE A 48 5.50 3.02 -2.14
C PHE A 48 4.12 3.15 -1.49
N HIS A 49 3.04 2.85 -2.22
CA HIS A 49 1.69 2.91 -1.66
C HIS A 49 1.33 1.64 -0.85
N SER A 50 1.95 0.49 -1.13
CA SER A 50 1.64 -0.77 -0.45
C SER A 50 2.42 -1.05 0.83
N TRP A 51 3.65 -0.52 1.01
CA TRP A 51 4.48 -0.88 2.16
C TRP A 51 3.85 -0.60 3.55
N PRO A 52 3.10 0.49 3.79
CA PRO A 52 2.52 0.72 5.11
C PRO A 52 1.37 -0.26 5.39
N LEU A 53 0.60 -0.63 4.36
CA LEU A 53 -0.44 -1.66 4.44
C LEU A 53 0.18 -3.04 4.72
N GLY A 54 1.26 -3.39 4.02
CA GLY A 54 1.98 -4.63 4.27
C GLY A 54 2.55 -4.71 5.69
N LEU A 55 3.12 -3.61 6.19
CA LEU A 55 3.62 -3.53 7.56
C LEU A 55 2.49 -3.61 8.60
N LEU A 56 1.33 -2.98 8.33
CA LEU A 56 0.14 -3.08 9.18
C LEU A 56 -0.38 -4.53 9.24
N GLY A 57 -0.53 -5.18 8.08
CA GLY A 57 -0.94 -6.59 8.00
C GLY A 57 0.00 -7.52 8.74
N TYR A 58 1.31 -7.37 8.53
CA TYR A 58 2.32 -8.14 9.26
C TYR A 58 2.22 -7.91 10.78
N LYS A 59 1.99 -6.67 11.23
CA LYS A 59 1.85 -6.37 12.67
C LYS A 59 0.63 -7.05 13.27
N LEU A 60 -0.50 -7.01 12.56
CA LEU A 60 -1.73 -7.67 12.99
C LEU A 60 -1.54 -9.19 13.10
N VAL A 61 -0.95 -9.84 12.10
CA VAL A 61 -0.65 -11.27 12.16
C VAL A 61 0.25 -11.58 13.35
N LYS A 62 1.32 -10.80 13.55
CA LYS A 62 2.29 -10.99 14.62
C LYS A 62 1.77 -10.66 16.03
N ASP A 63 0.68 -9.91 16.16
CA ASP A 63 0.12 -9.54 17.48
C ASP A 63 -1.09 -10.41 17.85
N TYR A 64 -1.80 -10.98 16.87
CA TYR A 64 -3.06 -11.69 17.09
C TYR A 64 -3.08 -13.16 16.62
N LEU A 65 -2.17 -13.57 15.72
CA LEU A 65 -2.14 -14.94 15.18
C LEU A 65 -0.86 -15.72 15.53
N LEU A 66 0.23 -15.01 15.85
CA LEU A 66 1.51 -15.57 16.28
C LEU A 66 1.78 -15.15 17.73
#